data_AF-A0A7C4BAE2-F1
#
_entry.id   AF-A0A7C4BAE2-F1
#
_cell.length_a   1.000
_cell.length_b   1.000
_cell.length_c   1.000
_cell.angle_alpha   90.00
_cell.angle_beta   90.00
_cell.angle_gamma   90.00
#
_symmetry.space_group_name_H-M   'P 1'
#
loop_
_entity.id
_entity.type
_entity.pdbx_description
1 polymer ?
#
loop_
_entity_poly.entity_id
_entity_poly.type
_entity_poly.pdbx_seq_one_letter_code
_entity_poly.pdbx_strand_id
1 'polypeptide(L)'
;MRLRYLAAFLIAAVCAAALAFYYYPRFVKAGGPPLEERFRELYSSDTAFRSAVDELRAMVLDPQVPFDRERALQLFNTILGRLGLPAMDPVHFGYGKAVAGRAEELPEPVECLVPRELRLVVMQPKPDVDAGNGLERVYACEYEVGGKRVVEVTLVFRNERSPSGTLQDAWYEAWRLVAWGRSRDIETFFLVLEGGRVYADFSGFALVLRDTMGLRLVKGIGSGAKTFGESAHEEERVEVPGLDLIIYVNTYNHALGLRDNNPGVEKARFMFTPGNIDVGRRMHAENEYSDLKYSGELVRV
;
A
#
# COMPACT_ATOMS: atom_id res chain seq x y z
N MET A 1 36.70 -17.16 32.72
CA MET A 1 35.25 -17.16 32.42
C MET A 1 34.82 -15.99 31.52
N ARG A 2 35.10 -14.73 31.87
CA ARG A 2 34.62 -13.54 31.12
C ARG A 2 34.99 -13.49 29.63
N LEU A 3 36.19 -13.94 29.25
CA LEU A 3 36.65 -13.93 27.85
C LEU A 3 35.87 -14.89 26.93
N ARG A 4 35.40 -16.03 27.47
CA ARG A 4 34.61 -17.02 26.72
C ARG A 4 33.19 -16.52 26.44
N TYR A 5 32.59 -15.82 27.40
CA TYR A 5 31.27 -15.19 27.21
C TYR A 5 31.35 -14.01 26.24
N LEU A 6 32.42 -13.22 26.29
CA LEU A 6 32.62 -12.11 25.35
C LEU A 6 32.77 -12.63 23.92
N ALA A 7 33.56 -13.70 23.73
CA ALA A 7 33.75 -14.33 22.42
C ALA A 7 32.45 -14.97 21.89
N ALA A 8 31.68 -15.65 22.74
CA ALA A 8 30.38 -16.21 22.36
C ALA A 8 29.37 -15.12 21.95
N PHE A 9 29.35 -13.99 22.66
CA PHE A 9 28.49 -12.85 22.33
C PHE A 9 28.90 -12.19 21.01
N LEU A 10 30.21 -12.02 20.78
CA LEU A 10 30.74 -11.50 19.52
C LEU A 10 30.42 -12.41 18.33
N ILE A 11 30.56 -13.73 18.50
CA ILE A 11 30.21 -14.71 17.47
C ILE A 11 28.70 -14.66 17.18
N ALA A 12 27.86 -14.61 18.21
CA ALA A 12 26.41 -14.49 18.04
C ALA A 12 26.02 -13.18 17.33
N ALA A 13 26.63 -12.06 17.70
CA ALA A 13 26.38 -10.77 17.06
C ALA A 13 26.85 -10.74 15.59
N VAL A 14 28.00 -11.33 15.29
CA VAL A 14 28.51 -11.44 13.91
C VAL A 14 27.65 -12.40 13.09
N CYS A 15 27.18 -13.52 13.66
CA CYS A 15 26.25 -14.42 12.98
C CYS A 15 24.88 -13.77 12.74
N ALA A 16 24.34 -13.01 13.70
CA ALA A 16 23.10 -12.27 13.54
C ALA A 16 23.24 -11.16 12.48
N ALA A 17 24.36 -10.43 12.49
CA ALA A 17 24.67 -9.44 11.46
C ALA A 17 24.86 -10.10 10.08
N ALA A 18 25.52 -11.26 9.99
CA ALA A 18 25.63 -11.99 8.75
C ALA A 18 24.27 -12.51 8.25
N LEU A 19 23.40 -12.99 9.13
CA LEU A 19 22.03 -13.40 8.76
C LEU A 19 21.21 -12.20 8.26
N ALA A 20 21.24 -11.08 8.98
CA ALA A 20 20.47 -9.89 8.66
C ALA A 20 20.99 -9.10 7.45
N PHE A 21 22.31 -9.00 7.25
CA PHE A 21 22.91 -8.17 6.20
C PHE A 21 23.45 -8.96 5.00
N TYR A 22 23.76 -10.26 5.15
CA TYR A 22 24.32 -11.07 4.07
C TYR A 22 23.33 -12.10 3.51
N TYR A 23 22.58 -12.78 4.37
CA TYR A 23 21.61 -13.80 3.92
C TYR A 23 20.25 -13.21 3.55
N TYR A 24 19.77 -12.17 4.23
CA TYR A 24 18.47 -11.58 3.94
C TYR A 24 18.39 -10.93 2.54
N PRO A 25 19.37 -10.09 2.10
CA PRO A 25 19.38 -9.60 0.71
C PRO A 25 19.51 -10.73 -0.32
N ARG A 26 20.10 -11.87 0.07
CA ARG A 26 20.18 -13.08 -0.76
C ARG A 26 18.90 -13.90 -0.76
N PHE A 27 18.13 -13.98 0.33
CA PHE A 27 16.78 -14.56 0.35
C PHE A 27 15.84 -13.75 -0.55
N VAL A 28 15.98 -12.43 -0.54
CA VAL A 28 15.22 -11.50 -1.40
C VAL A 28 15.67 -11.56 -2.87
N LYS A 29 16.95 -11.84 -3.15
CA LYS A 29 17.49 -12.00 -4.53
C LYS A 29 17.41 -13.42 -5.09
N ALA A 30 17.35 -14.45 -4.25
CA ALA A 30 17.43 -15.86 -4.65
C ALA A 30 16.04 -16.47 -4.81
N GLY A 31 15.32 -16.06 -5.86
CA GLY A 31 14.43 -16.91 -6.66
C GLY A 31 13.39 -17.80 -5.98
N GLY A 32 13.05 -17.60 -4.70
CA GLY A 32 11.87 -18.19 -4.09
C GLY A 32 10.60 -17.59 -4.70
N PRO A 33 9.45 -18.28 -4.61
CA PRO A 33 8.18 -17.66 -4.95
C PRO A 33 8.07 -16.35 -4.17
N PRO A 34 7.59 -15.24 -4.79
CA PRO A 34 7.37 -13.98 -4.08
C PRO A 34 6.64 -14.25 -2.76
N LEU A 35 6.96 -13.53 -1.68
CA LEU A 35 6.40 -13.76 -0.33
C LEU A 35 4.87 -13.97 -0.36
N GLU A 36 4.19 -13.23 -1.24
CA GLU A 36 2.76 -13.36 -1.52
C GLU A 36 2.32 -14.74 -2.04
N GLU A 37 3.04 -15.35 -2.97
CA GLU A 37 2.71 -16.67 -3.50
C GLU A 37 2.84 -17.73 -2.40
N ARG A 38 3.93 -17.68 -1.62
CA ARG A 38 4.10 -18.56 -0.44
C ARG A 38 3.00 -18.33 0.61
N PHE A 39 2.62 -17.07 0.85
CA PHE A 39 1.53 -16.74 1.76
C PHE A 39 0.21 -17.38 1.31
N ARG A 40 -0.13 -17.26 0.01
CA ARG A 40 -1.35 -17.84 -0.57
C ARG A 40 -1.33 -19.38 -0.52
N GLU A 41 -0.19 -19.99 -0.84
CA GLU A 41 -0.01 -21.44 -0.73
C GLU A 41 -0.27 -21.91 0.70
N LEU A 42 0.38 -21.29 1.70
CA LEU A 42 0.18 -21.63 3.12
C LEU A 42 -1.25 -21.36 3.59
N TYR A 43 -1.85 -20.26 3.19
CA TYR A 43 -3.25 -19.95 3.54
C TYR A 43 -4.23 -21.00 3.01
N SER A 44 -3.96 -21.54 1.80
CA SER A 44 -4.80 -22.59 1.21
C SER A 44 -4.59 -23.98 1.84
N SER A 45 -3.36 -24.29 2.25
CA SER A 45 -2.92 -25.66 2.59
C SER A 45 -2.64 -25.93 4.07
N ASP A 46 -2.27 -24.91 4.85
CA ASP A 46 -1.95 -25.01 6.28
C ASP A 46 -3.06 -24.38 7.12
N THR A 47 -3.88 -25.24 7.75
CA THR A 47 -5.00 -24.82 8.61
C THR A 47 -4.55 -23.98 9.80
N ALA A 48 -3.38 -24.26 10.38
CA ALA A 48 -2.88 -23.50 11.52
C ALA A 48 -2.41 -22.10 11.08
N PHE A 49 -1.77 -22.01 9.91
CA PHE A 49 -1.41 -20.74 9.31
C PHE A 49 -2.65 -19.90 8.99
N ARG A 50 -3.65 -20.48 8.30
CA ARG A 50 -4.90 -19.81 7.98
C ARG A 50 -5.61 -19.32 9.24
N SER A 51 -5.74 -20.16 10.28
CA SER A 51 -6.37 -19.75 11.54
C SER A 51 -5.66 -18.57 12.19
N ALA A 52 -4.32 -18.52 12.14
CA ALA A 52 -3.56 -17.41 12.70
C ALA A 52 -3.77 -16.11 11.89
N VAL A 53 -3.84 -16.22 10.56
CA VAL A 53 -4.14 -15.09 9.67
C VAL A 53 -5.56 -14.57 9.92
N ASP A 54 -6.55 -15.45 9.99
CA ASP A 54 -7.96 -15.08 10.16
C ASP A 54 -8.22 -14.41 11.51
N GLU A 55 -7.64 -14.96 12.59
CA GLU A 55 -7.76 -14.37 13.93
C GLU A 55 -7.08 -12.98 13.99
N LEU A 56 -5.89 -12.85 13.38
CA LEU A 56 -5.22 -11.55 13.30
C LEU A 56 -6.01 -10.56 12.44
N ARG A 57 -6.55 -11.00 11.29
CA ARG A 57 -7.42 -10.18 10.43
C ARG A 57 -8.66 -9.70 11.17
N ALA A 58 -9.31 -10.56 11.96
CA ALA A 58 -10.45 -10.15 12.77
C ALA A 58 -10.08 -9.00 13.72
N MET A 59 -8.98 -9.13 14.47
CA MET A 59 -8.51 -8.05 15.34
C MET A 59 -8.17 -6.77 14.58
N VAL A 60 -7.65 -6.86 13.36
CA VAL A 60 -7.22 -5.69 12.56
C VAL A 60 -8.38 -5.03 11.82
N LEU A 61 -9.32 -5.81 11.28
CA LEU A 61 -10.28 -5.41 10.23
C LEU A 61 -11.76 -5.51 10.63
N ASP A 62 -12.11 -6.22 11.70
CA ASP A 62 -13.49 -6.27 12.19
C ASP A 62 -13.70 -5.20 13.27
N PRO A 63 -14.50 -4.14 13.03
CA PRO A 63 -14.70 -3.07 14.02
C PRO A 63 -15.25 -3.53 15.37
N GLN A 64 -15.84 -4.73 15.45
CA GLN A 64 -16.42 -5.28 16.69
C GLN A 64 -15.40 -6.09 17.52
N VAL A 65 -14.27 -6.50 16.93
CA VAL A 65 -13.24 -7.27 17.63
C VAL A 65 -12.20 -6.31 18.20
N PRO A 66 -11.90 -6.32 19.50
CA PRO A 66 -10.86 -5.45 20.07
C PRO A 66 -9.47 -5.85 19.56
N PHE A 67 -8.56 -4.87 19.45
CA PHE A 67 -7.18 -5.14 19.08
C PHE A 67 -6.34 -5.42 20.34
N ASP A 68 -6.00 -6.69 20.55
CA ASP A 68 -5.05 -7.11 21.58
C ASP A 68 -3.64 -7.15 20.98
N ARG A 69 -2.79 -6.21 21.41
CA ARG A 69 -1.42 -6.06 20.87
C ARG A 69 -0.53 -7.26 21.17
N GLU A 70 -0.65 -7.87 22.34
CA GLU A 70 0.18 -9.02 22.72
C GLU A 70 -0.21 -10.25 21.90
N ARG A 71 -1.52 -10.52 21.83
CA ARG A 71 -2.05 -11.60 21.01
C ARG A 71 -1.74 -11.40 19.52
N ALA A 72 -1.88 -10.18 19.02
CA ALA A 72 -1.57 -9.85 17.63
C ALA A 72 -0.11 -10.12 17.30
N LEU A 73 0.83 -9.76 18.19
CA LEU A 73 2.25 -10.07 18.00
C LEU A 73 2.52 -11.58 18.02
N GLN A 74 1.89 -12.34 18.91
CA GLN A 74 2.03 -13.80 18.97
C GLN A 74 1.56 -14.47 17.66
N LEU A 75 0.38 -14.07 17.16
CA LEU A 75 -0.16 -14.55 15.90
C LEU A 75 0.74 -14.15 14.72
N PHE A 76 1.20 -12.89 14.70
CA PHE A 76 2.06 -12.41 13.65
C PHE A 76 3.40 -13.15 13.61
N ASN A 77 4.02 -13.41 14.77
CA ASN A 77 5.24 -14.22 14.85
C ASN A 77 5.02 -15.69 14.43
N THR A 78 3.83 -16.23 14.65
CA THR A 78 3.44 -17.55 14.12
C THR A 78 3.41 -17.53 12.59
N ILE A 79 2.80 -16.51 12.01
CA ILE A 79 2.74 -16.28 10.56
C ILE A 79 4.15 -16.12 9.97
N LEU A 80 4.98 -15.25 10.57
CA LEU A 80 6.36 -15.03 10.15
C LEU A 80 7.18 -16.32 10.15
N GLY A 81 7.10 -17.13 11.21
CA GLY A 81 7.81 -18.40 11.30
C GLY A 81 7.44 -19.37 10.18
N ARG A 82 6.15 -19.46 9.81
CA ARG A 82 5.66 -20.30 8.70
C ARG A 82 6.12 -19.77 7.34
N LEU A 83 6.22 -18.45 7.19
CA LEU A 83 6.80 -17.78 6.02
C LEU A 83 8.34 -17.87 5.97
N GLY A 84 8.99 -18.44 6.99
CA GLY A 84 10.44 -18.52 7.07
C GLY A 84 11.12 -17.18 7.36
N LEU A 85 10.37 -16.23 7.91
CA LEU A 85 10.86 -14.92 8.36
C LEU A 85 11.19 -14.97 9.86
N PRO A 86 12.17 -14.18 10.33
CA PRO A 86 12.49 -14.13 11.75
C PRO A 86 11.35 -13.47 12.53
N ALA A 87 11.16 -13.91 13.77
CA ALA A 87 10.20 -13.30 14.69
C ALA A 87 10.53 -11.82 14.92
N MET A 88 9.48 -11.02 15.04
CA MET A 88 9.52 -9.62 15.39
C MET A 88 9.56 -9.45 16.92
N ASP A 89 10.44 -8.56 17.38
CA ASP A 89 10.49 -8.13 18.78
C ASP A 89 9.34 -7.14 19.11
N PRO A 90 8.78 -7.17 20.33
CA PRO A 90 7.75 -6.24 20.75
C PRO A 90 8.06 -4.75 20.53
N VAL A 91 9.33 -4.33 20.55
CA VAL A 91 9.74 -2.93 20.26
C VAL A 91 9.46 -2.54 18.81
N HIS A 92 9.49 -3.49 17.88
CA HIS A 92 9.27 -3.24 16.46
C HIS A 92 7.81 -3.42 16.03
N PHE A 93 6.96 -3.98 16.89
CA PHE A 93 5.55 -4.21 16.59
C PHE A 93 4.70 -2.94 16.78
N GLY A 94 4.78 -2.04 15.80
CA GLY A 94 4.02 -0.78 15.74
C GLY A 94 2.66 -0.87 15.06
N TYR A 95 2.15 -2.08 14.78
CA TYR A 95 0.90 -2.27 14.05
C TYR A 95 -0.34 -2.23 14.96
N GLY A 96 -1.51 -1.97 14.36
CA GLY A 96 -2.75 -1.74 15.09
C GLY A 96 -4.01 -1.96 14.26
N LYS A 97 -5.13 -1.48 14.80
CA LYS A 97 -6.45 -1.47 14.14
C LYS A 97 -6.37 -0.70 12.81
N ALA A 98 -6.87 -1.30 11.72
CA ALA A 98 -6.88 -0.68 10.39
C ALA A 98 -8.26 -0.16 9.95
N VAL A 99 -9.28 -0.34 10.79
CA VAL A 99 -10.63 0.20 10.58
C VAL A 99 -10.99 1.20 11.67
N ALA A 100 -11.60 2.31 11.27
CA ALA A 100 -12.00 3.39 12.18
C ALA A 100 -13.35 3.13 12.87
N GLY A 101 -14.14 2.20 12.33
CA GLY A 101 -15.47 1.88 12.82
C GLY A 101 -16.22 0.99 11.84
N ARG A 102 -17.53 0.89 12.03
CA ARG A 102 -18.44 0.17 11.14
C ARG A 102 -19.25 1.17 10.32
N ALA A 103 -19.40 0.91 9.02
CA ALA A 103 -20.30 1.67 8.17
C ALA A 103 -21.75 1.39 8.60
N GLU A 104 -22.57 2.44 8.70
CA GLU A 104 -23.99 2.31 9.04
C GLU A 104 -24.77 1.67 7.89
N GLU A 105 -24.44 2.08 6.66
CA GLU A 105 -25.02 1.59 5.42
C GLU A 105 -23.95 1.44 4.33
N LEU A 106 -24.29 0.67 3.29
CA LEU A 106 -23.45 0.59 2.10
C LEU A 106 -23.63 1.87 1.29
N PRO A 107 -22.55 2.48 0.77
CA PRO A 107 -22.68 3.58 -0.16
C PRO A 107 -23.38 3.12 -1.42
N GLU A 108 -24.13 4.03 -2.04
CA GLU A 108 -24.81 3.76 -3.29
C GLU A 108 -23.80 3.36 -4.38
N PRO A 109 -24.12 2.37 -5.23
CA PRO A 109 -23.30 2.04 -6.37
C PRO A 109 -23.14 3.24 -7.29
N VAL A 110 -21.90 3.52 -7.68
CA VAL A 110 -21.55 4.59 -8.62
C VAL A 110 -21.30 3.98 -9.98
N GLU A 111 -22.01 4.46 -11.01
CA GLU A 111 -21.72 4.09 -12.38
C GLU A 111 -20.41 4.74 -12.83
N CYS A 112 -19.50 3.91 -13.35
CA CYS A 112 -18.17 4.34 -13.72
C CYS A 112 -18.07 4.64 -15.21
N LEU A 113 -17.90 5.92 -15.56
CA LEU A 113 -17.75 6.36 -16.94
C LEU A 113 -16.27 6.46 -17.33
N VAL A 114 -16.00 6.30 -18.63
CA VAL A 114 -14.66 6.49 -19.21
C VAL A 114 -14.31 7.98 -19.19
N PRO A 115 -13.22 8.42 -18.55
CA PRO A 115 -12.81 9.83 -18.56
C PRO A 115 -12.17 10.20 -19.91
N ARG A 116 -12.99 10.61 -20.89
CA ARG A 116 -12.56 10.79 -22.29
C ARG A 116 -11.52 11.88 -22.53
N GLU A 117 -11.39 12.80 -21.59
CA GLU A 117 -10.49 13.95 -21.69
C GLU A 117 -9.17 13.74 -20.91
N LEU A 118 -9.09 12.68 -20.11
CA LEU A 118 -7.94 12.42 -19.24
C LEU A 118 -6.70 12.04 -20.06
N ARG A 119 -5.62 12.81 -19.87
CA ARG A 119 -4.27 12.48 -20.32
C ARG A 119 -3.36 12.57 -19.11
N LEU A 120 -2.74 11.45 -18.75
CA LEU A 120 -1.93 11.36 -17.55
C LEU A 120 -0.51 10.91 -17.92
N VAL A 121 0.47 11.67 -17.44
CA VAL A 121 1.86 11.26 -17.43
C VAL A 121 2.28 11.06 -15.98
N VAL A 122 2.72 9.84 -15.65
CA VAL A 122 3.32 9.55 -14.34
C VAL A 122 4.84 9.51 -14.48
N MET A 123 5.52 10.33 -13.69
CA MET A 123 6.96 10.43 -13.60
C MET A 123 7.41 9.75 -12.30
N GLN A 124 7.99 8.56 -12.41
CA GLN A 124 8.45 7.79 -11.25
C GLN A 124 9.99 7.79 -11.21
N PRO A 125 10.65 7.93 -10.05
CA PRO A 125 12.09 7.80 -9.92
C PRO A 125 12.55 6.48 -10.54
N LYS A 126 13.46 6.54 -11.51
CA LYS A 126 13.97 5.34 -12.20
C LYS A 126 14.59 4.32 -11.23
N PRO A 127 15.35 4.72 -10.18
CA PRO A 127 15.85 3.77 -9.19
C PRO A 127 14.76 2.96 -8.49
N ASP A 128 13.57 3.54 -8.32
CA ASP A 128 12.41 2.87 -7.69
C ASP A 128 11.81 1.81 -8.62
N VAL A 129 11.65 2.17 -9.90
CA VAL A 129 11.22 1.23 -10.95
C VAL A 129 12.20 0.07 -11.08
N ASP A 130 13.50 0.37 -11.13
CA ASP A 130 14.56 -0.62 -11.25
C ASP A 130 14.66 -1.53 -9.99
N ALA A 131 14.22 -1.04 -8.83
CA ALA A 131 14.09 -1.83 -7.60
C ALA A 131 12.85 -2.77 -7.57
N GLY A 132 11.98 -2.66 -8.58
CA GLY A 132 10.79 -3.50 -8.73
C GLY A 132 9.50 -2.89 -8.19
N ASN A 133 9.46 -1.59 -7.91
CA ASN A 133 8.26 -0.87 -7.47
C ASN A 133 7.51 -0.17 -8.63
N GLY A 134 7.83 -0.52 -9.88
CA GLY A 134 7.27 0.17 -11.06
C GLY A 134 5.74 0.16 -11.12
N LEU A 135 5.18 1.23 -11.67
CA LEU A 135 3.76 1.34 -12.01
C LEU A 135 3.34 0.24 -12.99
N GLU A 136 2.37 -0.59 -12.60
CA GLU A 136 1.88 -1.71 -13.40
C GLU A 136 0.61 -1.36 -14.16
N ARG A 137 -0.31 -0.64 -13.52
CA ARG A 137 -1.65 -0.39 -14.06
C ARG A 137 -2.22 0.92 -13.54
N VAL A 138 -3.12 1.51 -14.32
CA VAL A 138 -3.89 2.69 -13.94
C VAL A 138 -5.37 2.40 -14.18
N TYR A 139 -6.19 2.67 -13.17
CA TYR A 139 -7.63 2.73 -13.30
C TYR A 139 -8.06 4.19 -13.26
N ALA A 140 -9.10 4.52 -14.02
CA ALA A 140 -9.76 5.79 -13.84
C ALA A 140 -11.27 5.65 -14.01
N CYS A 141 -11.98 6.51 -13.28
CA CYS A 141 -13.42 6.51 -13.23
C CYS A 141 -13.95 7.94 -13.21
N GLU A 142 -14.81 8.28 -14.16
CA GLU A 142 -15.55 9.52 -14.14
C GLU A 142 -16.96 9.28 -13.59
N TYR A 143 -17.38 10.08 -12.62
CA TYR A 143 -18.71 10.00 -12.02
C TYR A 143 -19.13 11.31 -11.33
N GLU A 144 -20.38 11.38 -10.88
CA GLU A 144 -20.89 12.49 -10.08
C GLU A 144 -21.00 12.09 -8.60
N VAL A 145 -20.58 12.98 -7.71
CA VAL A 145 -20.75 12.84 -6.27
C VAL A 145 -20.89 14.24 -5.65
N GLY A 146 -21.87 14.41 -4.77
CA GLY A 146 -22.12 15.71 -4.13
C GLY A 146 -22.42 16.85 -5.10
N GLY A 147 -22.98 16.55 -6.28
CA GLY A 147 -23.24 17.53 -7.35
C GLY A 147 -21.99 17.99 -8.11
N LYS A 148 -20.84 17.34 -7.91
CA LYS A 148 -19.58 17.63 -8.60
C LYS A 148 -19.22 16.47 -9.53
N ARG A 149 -18.67 16.79 -10.70
CA ARG A 149 -18.05 15.81 -11.60
C ARG A 149 -16.65 15.50 -11.09
N VAL A 150 -16.34 14.24 -10.89
CA VAL A 150 -15.05 13.76 -10.37
C VAL A 150 -14.46 12.75 -11.34
N VAL A 151 -13.15 12.87 -11.60
CA VAL A 151 -12.35 11.79 -12.19
C VAL A 151 -11.45 11.23 -11.10
N GLU A 152 -11.79 10.04 -10.61
CA GLU A 152 -10.94 9.27 -9.71
C GLU A 152 -9.85 8.57 -10.52
N VAL A 153 -8.60 8.69 -10.10
CA VAL A 153 -7.44 8.06 -10.73
C VAL A 153 -6.72 7.19 -9.71
N THR A 154 -6.64 5.90 -9.99
CA THR A 154 -5.97 4.91 -9.13
C THR A 154 -4.73 4.36 -9.83
N LEU A 155 -3.59 4.45 -9.17
CA LEU A 155 -2.31 3.91 -9.63
C LEU A 155 -2.00 2.62 -8.88
N VAL A 156 -1.64 1.55 -9.60
CA VAL A 156 -1.22 0.27 -9.00
C VAL A 156 0.27 0.07 -9.24
N PHE A 157 1.05 0.14 -8.18
CA PHE A 157 2.48 -0.11 -8.16
C PHE A 157 2.75 -1.57 -7.76
N ARG A 158 3.77 -2.18 -8.40
CA ARG A 158 4.10 -3.60 -8.18
C ARG A 158 4.36 -3.93 -6.71
N ASN A 159 5.02 -3.02 -5.99
CA ASN A 159 5.34 -3.14 -4.57
C ASN A 159 5.75 -1.77 -4.01
N GLU A 160 5.96 -1.67 -2.69
CA GLU A 160 6.39 -0.48 -1.95
C GLU A 160 7.62 -0.85 -1.08
N ARG A 161 8.78 -1.02 -1.73
CA ARG A 161 10.02 -1.34 -1.02
C ARG A 161 10.82 -0.10 -0.71
N SER A 162 11.21 0.06 0.55
CA SER A 162 12.16 1.11 0.90
C SER A 162 13.49 0.89 0.16
N PRO A 163 14.23 1.96 -0.19
CA PRO A 163 15.56 1.85 -0.78
C PRO A 163 16.57 1.11 0.11
N SER A 164 16.28 0.98 1.41
CA SER A 164 17.19 0.42 2.41
C SER A 164 17.15 -1.12 2.52
N GLY A 165 16.08 -1.77 2.04
CA GLY A 165 16.00 -3.24 1.93
C GLY A 165 16.29 -3.97 3.24
N THR A 166 15.60 -3.58 4.31
CA THR A 166 15.84 -4.04 5.69
C THR A 166 14.93 -5.19 6.08
N LEU A 167 15.22 -5.82 7.22
CA LEU A 167 14.32 -6.80 7.83
C LEU A 167 12.92 -6.22 8.14
N GLN A 168 12.85 -4.91 8.43
CA GLN A 168 11.57 -4.23 8.65
C GLN A 168 10.72 -4.24 7.38
N ASP A 169 11.34 -4.21 6.19
CA ASP A 169 10.61 -4.30 4.93
C ASP A 169 9.94 -5.68 4.76
N ALA A 170 10.58 -6.80 5.12
CA ALA A 170 9.91 -8.12 5.06
C ALA A 170 8.78 -8.24 6.08
N TRP A 171 8.99 -7.73 7.28
CA TRP A 171 7.93 -7.69 8.27
C TRP A 171 6.75 -6.87 7.77
N TYR A 172 7.01 -5.72 7.14
CA TYR A 172 5.97 -4.89 6.57
C TYR A 172 5.28 -5.57 5.38
N GLU A 173 6.02 -6.21 4.46
CA GLU A 173 5.42 -6.99 3.37
C GLU A 173 4.50 -8.11 3.89
N ALA A 174 4.94 -8.86 4.91
CA ALA A 174 4.11 -9.88 5.56
C ALA A 174 2.87 -9.27 6.23
N TRP A 175 3.03 -8.13 6.91
CA TRP A 175 1.91 -7.41 7.52
C TRP A 175 0.89 -6.95 6.47
N ARG A 176 1.33 -6.44 5.32
CA ARG A 176 0.44 -6.01 4.22
C ARG A 176 -0.36 -7.18 3.66
N LEU A 177 0.23 -8.37 3.54
CA LEU A 177 -0.52 -9.57 3.13
C LEU A 177 -1.62 -9.93 4.13
N VAL A 178 -1.36 -9.79 5.44
CA VAL A 178 -2.39 -10.01 6.46
C VAL A 178 -3.44 -8.90 6.46
N ALA A 179 -3.03 -7.66 6.67
CA ALA A 179 -3.92 -6.53 6.93
C ALA A 179 -4.59 -5.99 5.65
N TRP A 180 -3.93 -6.13 4.49
CA TRP A 180 -4.38 -5.54 3.23
C TRP A 180 -4.67 -6.59 2.16
N GLY A 181 -4.24 -7.83 2.36
CA GLY A 181 -4.52 -8.92 1.43
C GLY A 181 -3.73 -8.88 0.13
N ARG A 182 -2.76 -7.96 0.03
CA ARG A 182 -1.99 -7.69 -1.19
C ARG A 182 -0.57 -7.21 -0.90
N SER A 183 0.32 -7.44 -1.86
CA SER A 183 1.69 -6.89 -1.90
C SER A 183 1.78 -5.62 -2.75
N ARG A 184 0.92 -5.48 -3.76
CA ARG A 184 0.87 -4.30 -4.64
C ARG A 184 0.57 -3.10 -3.79
N ASP A 185 1.22 -2.00 -4.09
CA ASP A 185 0.78 -0.72 -3.55
C ASP A 185 -0.23 -0.08 -4.50
N ILE A 186 -1.21 0.59 -3.92
CA ILE A 186 -2.26 1.19 -4.70
C ILE A 186 -2.45 2.58 -4.12
N GLU A 187 -2.41 3.60 -4.97
CA GLU A 187 -2.59 5.00 -4.59
C GLU A 187 -3.69 5.65 -5.43
N THR A 188 -4.34 6.67 -4.89
CA THR A 188 -5.53 7.27 -5.52
C THR A 188 -5.61 8.75 -5.26
N PHE A 189 -5.91 9.51 -6.30
CA PHE A 189 -6.21 10.93 -6.23
C PHE A 189 -7.43 11.24 -7.10
N PHE A 190 -7.98 12.43 -6.92
CA PHE A 190 -9.19 12.87 -7.59
C PHE A 190 -8.94 14.13 -8.40
N LEU A 191 -9.61 14.25 -9.54
CA LEU A 191 -9.74 15.49 -10.29
C LEU A 191 -11.18 15.95 -10.12
N VAL A 192 -11.36 17.01 -9.33
CA VAL A 192 -12.69 17.54 -8.98
C VAL A 192 -12.98 18.74 -9.88
N LEU A 193 -14.01 18.62 -10.71
CA LEU A 193 -14.47 19.68 -11.59
C LEU A 193 -15.58 20.47 -10.88
N GLU A 194 -15.29 21.71 -10.52
CA GLU A 194 -16.18 22.56 -9.74
C GLU A 194 -16.07 24.02 -10.20
N GLY A 195 -17.22 24.64 -10.52
CA GLY A 195 -17.26 26.06 -10.89
C GLY A 195 -16.44 26.42 -12.14
N GLY A 196 -16.31 25.48 -13.10
CA GLY A 196 -15.50 25.67 -14.31
C GLY A 196 -13.98 25.56 -14.09
N ARG A 197 -13.55 25.14 -12.89
CA ARG A 197 -12.15 24.88 -12.53
C ARG A 197 -11.95 23.39 -12.29
N VAL A 198 -10.69 22.96 -12.35
CA VAL A 198 -10.29 21.58 -12.04
C VAL A 198 -9.31 21.62 -10.87
N TYR A 199 -9.52 20.75 -9.89
CA TYR A 199 -8.64 20.59 -8.73
C TYR A 199 -8.09 19.17 -8.68
N ALA A 200 -6.77 19.03 -8.61
CA ALA A 200 -6.15 17.79 -8.18
C ALA A 200 -6.23 17.71 -6.65
N ASP A 201 -6.96 16.72 -6.17
CA ASP A 201 -7.23 16.49 -4.76
C ASP A 201 -6.60 15.16 -4.34
N PHE A 202 -5.62 15.26 -3.45
CA PHE A 202 -4.84 14.16 -2.91
C PHE A 202 -5.37 13.71 -1.55
N SER A 203 -6.59 14.13 -1.19
CA SER A 203 -7.17 13.85 0.12
C SER A 203 -7.57 12.39 0.31
N GLY A 204 -7.57 11.97 1.57
CA GLY A 204 -7.99 10.65 1.99
C GLY A 204 -9.50 10.42 1.86
N PHE A 205 -9.88 9.15 1.87
CA PHE A 205 -11.27 8.70 1.79
C PHE A 205 -11.43 7.39 2.56
N ALA A 206 -12.59 6.75 2.51
CA ALA A 206 -12.78 5.45 3.15
C ALA A 206 -13.25 4.37 2.19
N LEU A 207 -12.79 3.14 2.42
CA LEU A 207 -13.31 1.93 1.81
C LEU A 207 -14.19 1.17 2.81
N VAL A 208 -15.21 0.48 2.32
CA VAL A 208 -16.07 -0.38 3.13
C VAL A 208 -15.72 -1.84 2.85
N LEU A 209 -15.25 -2.56 3.87
CA LEU A 209 -15.02 -4.00 3.80
C LEU A 209 -16.35 -4.74 3.66
N ARG A 210 -16.39 -5.71 2.74
CA ARG A 210 -17.61 -6.46 2.41
C ARG A 210 -18.14 -7.27 3.58
N ASP A 211 -17.25 -7.96 4.30
CA ASP A 211 -17.68 -8.97 5.27
C ASP A 211 -17.95 -8.38 6.66
N THR A 212 -17.18 -7.36 7.05
CA THR A 212 -17.26 -6.77 8.41
C THR A 212 -17.94 -5.41 8.45
N MET A 213 -18.25 -4.81 7.28
CA MET A 213 -18.65 -3.42 7.15
C MET A 213 -17.62 -2.45 7.76
N GLY A 214 -16.36 -2.88 7.92
CA GLY A 214 -15.30 -2.07 8.49
C GLY A 214 -14.95 -0.89 7.59
N LEU A 215 -14.93 0.31 8.18
CA LEU A 215 -14.50 1.55 7.53
C LEU A 215 -12.99 1.65 7.55
N ARG A 216 -12.36 1.39 6.42
CA ARG A 216 -10.92 1.49 6.25
C ARG A 216 -10.55 2.84 5.68
N LEU A 217 -9.85 3.65 6.47
CA LEU A 217 -9.39 4.96 6.05
C LEU A 217 -8.18 4.80 5.12
N VAL A 218 -8.32 5.34 3.91
CA VAL A 218 -7.21 5.58 2.98
C VAL A 218 -6.73 6.99 3.27
N LYS A 219 -5.46 7.14 3.64
CA LYS A 219 -4.87 8.44 3.94
C LYS A 219 -4.69 9.25 2.66
N GLY A 220 -4.60 10.57 2.77
CA GLY A 220 -4.13 11.40 1.67
C GLY A 220 -2.75 10.97 1.19
N ILE A 221 -2.48 11.25 -0.08
CA ILE A 221 -1.31 10.74 -0.79
C ILE A 221 -0.41 11.86 -1.32
N GLY A 222 -0.66 13.10 -0.89
CA GLY A 222 0.17 14.25 -1.23
C GLY A 222 1.59 14.09 -0.69
N SER A 223 2.56 14.49 -1.48
CA SER A 223 3.98 14.45 -1.13
C SER A 223 4.48 15.72 -0.45
N GLY A 224 3.73 16.82 -0.54
CA GLY A 224 4.17 18.13 -0.06
C GLY A 224 5.56 18.48 -0.60
N ALA A 225 6.51 18.71 0.31
CA ALA A 225 7.91 18.98 -0.04
C ALA A 225 8.85 17.78 0.08
N LYS A 226 8.32 16.59 0.38
CA LYS A 226 9.11 15.38 0.66
C LYS A 226 9.75 14.80 -0.59
N THR A 227 10.94 14.23 -0.40
CA THR A 227 11.79 13.66 -1.47
C THR A 227 11.86 12.14 -1.38
N PHE A 228 12.52 11.50 -2.35
CA PHE A 228 12.49 10.05 -2.53
C PHE A 228 12.97 9.25 -1.31
N GLY A 229 13.85 9.83 -0.50
CA GLY A 229 14.36 9.20 0.73
C GLY A 229 13.43 9.30 1.95
N GLU A 230 12.26 9.93 1.81
CA GLU A 230 11.32 10.20 2.89
C GLU A 230 9.97 9.52 2.63
N SER A 231 9.15 9.34 3.67
CA SER A 231 7.74 8.93 3.54
C SER A 231 6.81 10.14 3.64
N ALA A 232 5.71 10.17 2.88
CA ALA A 232 4.69 11.22 2.96
C ALA A 232 3.27 10.67 2.74
N HIS A 233 2.28 11.35 3.32
CA HIS A 233 0.84 11.12 3.16
C HIS A 233 0.09 12.40 3.58
N GLU A 234 0.34 13.49 2.86
CA GLU A 234 -0.27 14.79 3.12
C GLU A 234 -1.62 14.92 2.40
N GLU A 235 -2.53 15.68 3.00
CA GLU A 235 -3.78 16.09 2.37
C GLU A 235 -3.51 17.38 1.60
N GLU A 236 -3.68 17.37 0.27
CA GLU A 236 -3.34 18.51 -0.58
C GLU A 236 -4.39 18.67 -1.69
N ARG A 237 -4.79 19.91 -1.96
CA ARG A 237 -5.70 20.25 -3.08
C ARG A 237 -5.13 21.42 -3.87
N VAL A 238 -4.93 21.22 -5.16
CA VAL A 238 -4.27 22.20 -6.04
C VAL A 238 -5.09 22.42 -7.30
N GLU A 239 -5.26 23.68 -7.71
CA GLU A 239 -5.91 24.02 -8.99
C GLU A 239 -5.00 23.62 -10.16
N VAL A 240 -5.57 22.94 -11.16
CA VAL A 240 -4.86 22.47 -12.35
C VAL A 240 -5.55 22.99 -13.62
N PRO A 241 -4.82 23.19 -14.72
CA PRO A 241 -5.38 23.80 -15.93
C PRO A 241 -6.41 22.92 -16.66
N GLY A 242 -6.48 21.63 -16.34
CA GLY A 242 -7.39 20.68 -16.97
C GLY A 242 -7.07 19.24 -16.60
N LEU A 243 -7.50 18.31 -17.45
CA LEU A 243 -7.32 16.85 -17.28
C LEU A 243 -6.08 16.31 -18.03
N ASP A 244 -5.21 17.19 -18.52
CA ASP A 244 -3.89 16.84 -19.05
C ASP A 244 -2.83 17.15 -17.97
N LEU A 245 -2.29 16.09 -17.35
CA LEU A 245 -1.53 16.20 -16.11
C LEU A 245 -0.23 15.42 -16.16
N ILE A 246 0.79 16.01 -15.53
CA ILE A 246 2.02 15.33 -15.15
C ILE A 246 2.00 15.18 -13.64
N ILE A 247 2.02 13.95 -13.16
CA ILE A 247 2.12 13.61 -11.74
C ILE A 247 3.50 13.02 -11.47
N TYR A 248 4.13 13.49 -10.41
CA TYR A 248 5.41 12.99 -9.93
C TYR A 248 5.19 12.08 -8.73
N VAL A 249 5.78 10.90 -8.78
CA VAL A 249 5.97 10.05 -7.60
C VAL A 249 7.19 10.59 -6.87
N ASN A 250 7.01 11.15 -5.68
CA ASN A 250 8.05 11.92 -5.02
C ASN A 250 8.73 11.17 -3.88
N THR A 251 8.10 10.15 -3.31
CA THR A 251 8.60 9.36 -2.18
C THR A 251 8.67 7.88 -2.51
N TYR A 252 9.42 7.09 -1.74
CA TYR A 252 9.48 5.63 -1.91
C TYR A 252 8.18 4.92 -1.53
N ASN A 253 7.33 5.56 -0.72
CA ASN A 253 5.98 5.10 -0.40
C ASN A 253 4.92 5.68 -1.36
N HIS A 254 5.34 6.03 -2.57
CA HIS A 254 4.53 6.55 -3.68
C HIS A 254 3.62 7.75 -3.42
N ALA A 255 3.96 8.63 -2.47
CA ALA A 255 3.28 9.91 -2.36
C ALA A 255 3.47 10.74 -3.63
N LEU A 256 2.40 11.38 -4.08
CA LEU A 256 2.30 12.04 -5.37
C LEU A 256 2.37 13.56 -5.22
N GLY A 257 2.73 14.24 -6.30
CA GLY A 257 2.64 15.69 -6.37
C GLY A 257 2.67 16.20 -7.81
N LEU A 258 2.27 17.45 -7.99
CA LEU A 258 2.34 18.13 -9.29
C LEU A 258 3.74 18.73 -9.56
N ARG A 259 4.57 18.82 -8.51
CA ARG A 259 5.96 19.29 -8.59
C ARG A 259 6.93 18.12 -8.45
N ASP A 260 7.99 18.15 -9.26
CA ASP A 260 9.15 17.27 -9.09
C ASP A 260 9.96 17.70 -7.87
N ASN A 261 9.85 16.96 -6.76
CA ASN A 261 10.67 17.20 -5.57
C ASN A 261 12.07 16.57 -5.70
N ASN A 262 12.33 15.83 -6.78
CA ASN A 262 13.57 15.09 -7.00
C ASN A 262 14.25 15.46 -8.33
N PRO A 263 14.48 16.76 -8.67
CA PRO A 263 14.89 17.19 -10.01
C PRO A 263 16.20 16.54 -10.50
N GLY A 264 17.11 16.17 -9.59
CA GLY A 264 18.37 15.50 -9.91
C GLY A 264 18.29 13.98 -10.10
N VAL A 265 17.13 13.36 -9.88
CA VAL A 265 16.93 11.91 -10.04
C VAL A 265 16.38 11.63 -11.43
N GLU A 266 16.87 10.60 -12.13
CA GLU A 266 16.30 10.19 -13.41
C GLU A 266 14.87 9.63 -13.22
N LYS A 267 13.97 9.83 -14.19
CA LYS A 267 12.58 9.35 -14.11
C LYS A 267 12.24 8.38 -15.24
N ALA A 268 11.55 7.32 -14.88
CA ALA A 268 10.73 6.56 -15.81
C ALA A 268 9.45 7.34 -16.11
N ARG A 269 9.02 7.32 -17.37
CA ARG A 269 7.84 8.04 -17.86
C ARG A 269 6.78 7.06 -18.32
N PHE A 270 5.60 7.12 -17.71
CA PHE A 270 4.45 6.31 -18.07
C PHE A 270 3.35 7.22 -18.61
N MET A 271 2.76 6.87 -19.76
CA MET A 271 1.74 7.68 -20.43
C MET A 271 0.42 6.92 -20.52
N PHE A 272 -0.64 7.58 -20.09
CA PHE A 272 -1.98 7.04 -20.05
C PHE A 272 -2.98 8.00 -20.70
N THR A 273 -3.89 7.41 -21.44
CA THR A 273 -4.96 8.03 -22.21
C THR A 273 -6.21 7.16 -22.03
N PRO A 274 -7.39 7.61 -22.45
CA PRO A 274 -8.62 6.83 -22.27
C PRO A 274 -8.58 5.48 -23.00
N GLY A 275 -7.70 5.30 -23.99
CA GLY A 275 -7.56 4.05 -24.74
C GLY A 275 -6.67 2.99 -24.09
N ASN A 276 -5.94 3.31 -23.01
CA ASN A 276 -5.04 2.37 -22.33
C ASN A 276 -5.11 2.47 -20.78
N ILE A 277 -6.19 3.05 -20.25
CA ILE A 277 -6.54 3.04 -18.83
C ILE A 277 -7.68 2.04 -18.64
N ASP A 278 -7.65 1.31 -17.52
CA ASP A 278 -8.76 0.45 -17.13
C ASP A 278 -9.89 1.28 -16.51
N VAL A 279 -11.14 1.03 -16.91
CA VAL A 279 -12.29 1.76 -16.36
C VAL A 279 -12.62 1.19 -14.99
N GLY A 280 -12.44 1.99 -13.94
CA GLY A 280 -12.69 1.53 -12.59
C GLY A 280 -12.22 2.51 -11.53
N ARG A 281 -12.80 2.32 -10.34
CA ARG A 281 -12.45 2.98 -9.09
C ARG A 281 -11.43 2.19 -8.28
N ARG A 282 -10.92 2.77 -7.20
CA ARG A 282 -9.99 2.13 -6.25
C ARG A 282 -10.49 0.79 -5.76
N MET A 283 -11.76 0.68 -5.39
CA MET A 283 -12.39 -0.56 -4.93
C MET A 283 -12.22 -1.70 -5.93
N HIS A 284 -12.26 -1.41 -7.23
CA HIS A 284 -12.06 -2.42 -8.28
C HIS A 284 -10.62 -2.91 -8.27
N ALA A 285 -9.65 -2.01 -8.18
CA ALA A 285 -8.24 -2.37 -8.04
C ALA A 285 -7.99 -3.17 -6.75
N GLU A 286 -8.54 -2.75 -5.62
CA GLU A 286 -8.46 -3.51 -4.37
C GLU A 286 -9.05 -4.92 -4.53
N ASN A 287 -10.24 -5.04 -5.13
CA ASN A 287 -10.90 -6.33 -5.33
C ASN A 287 -10.17 -7.25 -6.33
N GLU A 288 -9.39 -6.69 -7.24
CA GLU A 288 -8.57 -7.45 -8.20
C GLU A 288 -7.25 -7.92 -7.58
N TYR A 289 -6.57 -7.05 -6.83
CA TYR A 289 -5.22 -7.32 -6.32
C TYR A 289 -5.18 -7.85 -4.88
N SER A 290 -6.28 -7.76 -4.12
CA SER A 290 -6.39 -8.22 -2.74
C SER A 290 -7.25 -9.47 -2.58
N ASP A 291 -6.90 -10.32 -1.61
CA ASP A 291 -7.79 -11.38 -1.12
C ASP A 291 -8.92 -10.86 -0.21
N LEU A 292 -8.80 -9.63 0.31
CA LEU A 292 -9.87 -8.92 0.97
C LEU A 292 -10.82 -8.33 -0.07
N LYS A 293 -12.12 -8.30 0.27
CA LYS A 293 -13.14 -7.74 -0.61
C LYS A 293 -13.80 -6.50 -0.01
N TYR A 294 -14.02 -5.55 -0.88
CA TYR A 294 -14.65 -4.27 -0.60
C TYR A 294 -15.97 -4.17 -1.36
N SER A 295 -16.93 -3.50 -0.74
CA SER A 295 -18.30 -3.33 -1.26
C SER A 295 -18.64 -1.87 -1.57
N GLY A 296 -17.79 -0.92 -1.18
CA GLY A 296 -18.05 0.48 -1.45
C GLY A 296 -16.91 1.41 -1.06
N GLU A 297 -17.08 2.67 -1.43
CA GLU A 297 -16.16 3.77 -1.14
C GLU A 297 -16.94 4.99 -0.69
N LEU A 298 -16.43 5.70 0.31
CA LEU A 298 -16.97 6.95 0.83
C LEU A 298 -16.01 8.08 0.49
N VAL A 299 -16.26 8.71 -0.64
CA VAL A 299 -15.46 9.84 -1.16
C VAL A 299 -16.06 11.14 -0.63
N ARG A 300 -15.20 12.04 -0.14
CA ARG A 300 -15.57 13.38 0.32
C ARG A 300 -14.89 14.39 -0.62
N VAL A 301 -15.65 15.08 -1.47
CA VAL A 301 -15.16 16.08 -2.45
C VAL A 301 -15.90 17.40 -2.37
#